data_AF-A0A0N1ID29-F1
#
_entry.id   AF-A0A0N1ID29-F1
#
_cell.length_a   1.000
_cell.length_b   1.000
_cell.length_c   1.000
_cell.angle_alpha   90.00
_cell.angle_beta   90.00
_cell.angle_gamma   90.00
#
_symmetry.space_group_name_H-M   'P 1'
#
loop_
_entity.id
_entity.type
_entity.pdbx_description
1 polymer ?
#
loop_
_entity_poly.entity_id
_entity_poly.type
_entity_poly.pdbx_seq_one_letter_code
_entity_poly.pdbx_strand_id
1 'polypeptide(L)'
;MCQVLRSASSWSCGFLEPDTVEQSVHEAYVDTITRAQHYVYIENQFFITLSRTNLNVRNQIGEALFNRIMRAVRGRETFRVFVVLPLLPGFEGEVGAPSGTSLHAVTHWNYQSICRSREAILTRLYEAGVSDPAQYITFHGLRTHAALGGEPVTELVYVHSKLLLADDRTLICGSANINDRSMIGTRDSEIAVLLQVRQLCCVTLSFQ
;
A
#
# COMPACT_ATOMS: atom_id res chain seq x y z
N MET A 1 3.11 -15.99 15.75
CA MET A 1 1.81 -15.49 16.22
C MET A 1 0.94 -15.28 14.99
N CYS A 2 -0.35 -15.61 15.08
CA CYS A 2 -1.34 -15.39 14.04
C CYS A 2 -2.50 -14.64 14.68
N GLN A 3 -2.90 -13.51 14.09
CA GLN A 3 -4.01 -12.68 14.58
C GLN A 3 -4.91 -12.31 13.40
N VAL A 4 -6.20 -12.57 13.53
CA VAL A 4 -7.21 -12.11 12.56
C VAL A 4 -7.50 -10.64 12.81
N LEU A 5 -7.65 -9.90 11.71
CA LEU A 5 -7.94 -8.47 11.65
C LEU A 5 -9.15 -8.25 10.75
N ARG A 6 -9.90 -7.17 10.99
CA ARG A 6 -11.04 -6.79 10.16
C ARG A 6 -11.22 -5.28 10.06
N SER A 7 -11.85 -4.89 8.97
CA SER A 7 -12.52 -3.59 8.83
C SER A 7 -14.00 -3.87 8.90
N ALA A 8 -14.69 -3.36 9.92
CA ALA A 8 -16.10 -3.64 10.14
C ALA A 8 -16.78 -2.54 10.96
N SER A 9 -18.06 -2.33 10.72
CA SER A 9 -18.91 -1.46 11.52
C SER A 9 -20.30 -2.06 11.72
N SER A 10 -21.17 -1.32 12.41
CA SER A 10 -22.56 -1.72 12.69
C SER A 10 -23.34 -2.14 11.45
N TRP A 11 -23.26 -1.41 10.34
CA TRP A 11 -24.03 -1.72 9.13
C TRP A 11 -23.61 -3.04 8.48
N SER A 12 -22.33 -3.40 8.60
CA SER A 12 -21.75 -4.59 7.94
C SER A 12 -21.74 -5.85 8.81
N CYS A 13 -21.65 -5.70 10.13
CA CYS A 13 -21.44 -6.82 11.06
C CYS A 13 -22.43 -6.83 12.24
N GLY A 14 -23.39 -5.91 12.28
CA GLY A 14 -24.47 -5.90 13.27
C GLY A 14 -24.01 -5.64 14.71
N PHE A 15 -23.00 -4.78 14.90
CA PHE A 15 -22.59 -4.36 16.25
C PHE A 15 -23.74 -3.70 17.00
N LEU A 16 -23.87 -4.03 18.30
CA LEU A 16 -24.96 -3.54 19.15
C LEU A 16 -24.94 -2.02 19.31
N GLU A 17 -23.74 -1.44 19.38
CA GLU A 17 -23.52 0.00 19.43
C GLU A 17 -23.32 0.54 17.99
N PRO A 18 -24.21 1.42 17.49
CA PRO A 18 -24.20 1.87 16.09
C PRO A 18 -22.89 2.55 15.65
N ASP A 19 -22.23 3.23 16.58
CA ASP A 19 -20.98 3.97 16.32
C ASP A 19 -19.72 3.13 16.51
N THR A 20 -19.86 1.84 16.86
CA THR A 20 -18.70 0.94 16.95
C THR A 20 -18.12 0.67 15.57
N VAL A 21 -16.81 0.89 15.47
CA VAL A 21 -16.02 0.64 14.26
C VAL A 21 -14.79 -0.14 14.67
N GLU A 22 -14.51 -1.21 13.95
CA GLU A 22 -13.23 -1.88 13.96
C GLU A 22 -12.46 -1.56 12.69
N GLN A 23 -11.21 -1.13 12.87
CA GLN A 23 -10.25 -0.80 11.81
C GLN A 23 -8.91 -1.48 12.09
N SER A 24 -8.94 -2.69 12.68
CA SER A 24 -7.75 -3.41 13.15
C SER A 24 -6.79 -3.75 12.00
N VAL A 25 -7.28 -3.83 10.75
CA VAL A 25 -6.44 -3.94 9.55
C VAL A 25 -5.55 -2.70 9.36
N HIS A 26 -6.15 -1.50 9.40
CA HIS A 26 -5.42 -0.24 9.25
C HIS A 26 -4.42 -0.03 10.39
N GLU A 27 -4.84 -0.29 11.62
CA GLU A 27 -3.99 -0.17 12.81
C GLU A 27 -2.78 -1.10 12.71
N ALA A 28 -2.97 -2.35 12.28
CA ALA A 28 -1.87 -3.30 12.08
C ALA A 28 -0.92 -2.88 10.94
N TYR A 29 -1.44 -2.33 9.84
CA TYR A 29 -0.60 -1.77 8.76
C TYR A 29 0.28 -0.62 9.30
N VAL A 30 -0.32 0.34 10.01
CA VAL A 30 0.40 1.49 10.57
C VAL A 30 1.44 1.06 11.61
N ASP A 31 1.09 0.16 12.53
CA ASP A 31 2.02 -0.35 13.55
C ASP A 31 3.19 -1.10 12.91
N THR A 32 2.90 -1.99 11.95
CA THR A 32 3.94 -2.77 11.26
C THR A 32 4.92 -1.88 10.51
N ILE A 33 4.44 -0.88 9.77
CA ILE A 33 5.28 0.09 9.06
C ILE A 33 6.13 0.89 10.05
N THR A 34 5.52 1.37 11.13
CA THR A 34 6.20 2.18 12.16
C THR A 34 7.33 1.40 12.83
N ARG A 35 7.13 0.09 13.04
CA ARG A 35 8.07 -0.79 13.73
C ARG A 35 9.10 -1.46 12.82
N ALA A 36 8.91 -1.44 11.50
CA ALA A 36 9.85 -2.00 10.55
C ALA A 36 11.26 -1.43 10.75
N GLN A 37 12.30 -2.24 10.61
CA GLN A 37 13.70 -1.88 10.88
C GLN A 37 14.51 -1.77 9.59
N HIS A 38 14.30 -2.68 8.64
CA HIS A 38 15.13 -2.83 7.45
C HIS A 38 14.34 -2.57 6.17
N TYR A 39 13.15 -3.15 6.02
CA TYR A 39 12.38 -2.91 4.81
C TYR A 39 10.88 -3.18 4.99
N VAL A 40 10.10 -2.58 4.09
CA VAL A 40 8.68 -2.88 3.89
C VAL A 40 8.46 -3.21 2.42
N TYR A 41 7.83 -4.34 2.14
CA TYR A 41 7.39 -4.75 0.81
C TYR A 41 5.87 -4.78 0.77
N ILE A 42 5.29 -4.14 -0.24
CA ILE A 42 3.85 -3.98 -0.41
C ILE A 42 3.48 -4.45 -1.81
N GLU A 43 2.55 -5.38 -1.91
CA GLU A 43 1.78 -5.59 -3.13
C GLU A 43 0.33 -5.19 -2.87
N ASN A 44 -0.19 -4.25 -3.65
CA ASN A 44 -1.57 -3.84 -3.47
C ASN A 44 -2.23 -3.44 -4.80
N GLN A 45 -3.53 -3.68 -4.93
CA GLN A 45 -4.30 -3.24 -6.09
C GLN A 45 -4.43 -1.72 -6.16
N PHE A 46 -4.46 -1.04 -5.01
CA PHE A 46 -4.56 0.42 -4.92
C PHE A 46 -3.50 0.97 -3.96
N PHE A 47 -3.10 2.22 -4.19
CA PHE A 47 -2.23 2.99 -3.30
C PHE A 47 -2.79 4.41 -3.17
N ILE A 48 -3.94 4.52 -2.50
CA ILE A 48 -4.66 5.76 -2.26
C ILE A 48 -4.53 6.13 -0.79
N THR A 49 -3.50 6.90 -0.50
CA THR A 49 -3.15 7.38 0.85
C THR A 49 -2.48 8.74 0.75
N LEU A 50 -2.66 9.63 1.73
CA LEU A 50 -2.10 10.98 1.71
C LEU A 50 -1.56 11.35 3.10
N SER A 51 -0.95 12.53 3.19
CA SER A 51 -0.57 13.12 4.48
C SER A 51 -1.78 13.30 5.40
N ARG A 52 -1.53 13.26 6.71
CA ARG A 52 -2.54 13.47 7.76
C ARG A 52 -3.27 14.81 7.65
N THR A 53 -2.67 15.79 6.97
CA THR A 53 -3.27 17.11 6.70
C THR A 53 -4.42 17.07 5.68
N ASN A 54 -4.54 15.99 4.91
CA ASN A 54 -5.63 15.83 3.96
C ASN A 54 -6.93 15.39 4.66
N LEU A 55 -8.01 16.14 4.47
CA LEU A 55 -9.31 15.85 5.10
C LEU A 55 -10.15 14.82 4.32
N ASN A 56 -9.81 14.55 3.06
CA ASN A 56 -10.59 13.70 2.17
C ASN A 56 -10.11 12.24 2.18
N VAL A 57 -8.82 12.02 2.38
CA VAL A 57 -8.18 10.69 2.49
C VAL A 57 -7.65 10.52 3.91
N ARG A 58 -8.31 9.67 4.68
CA ARG A 58 -8.14 9.57 6.14
C ARG A 58 -7.22 8.47 6.60
N ASN A 59 -7.00 7.43 5.79
CA ASN A 59 -6.07 6.36 6.15
C ASN A 59 -4.64 6.92 6.30
N GLN A 60 -3.85 6.32 7.20
CA GLN A 60 -2.59 6.89 7.69
C GLN A 60 -1.38 6.10 7.18
N ILE A 61 -1.57 5.26 6.16
CA ILE A 61 -0.52 4.37 5.65
C ILE A 61 0.62 5.17 5.01
N GLY A 62 0.29 6.17 4.17
CA GLY A 62 1.26 7.08 3.56
C GLY A 62 1.99 7.93 4.59
N GLU A 63 1.28 8.38 5.62
CA GLU A 63 1.87 9.09 6.76
C GLU A 63 2.85 8.21 7.54
N ALA A 64 2.50 6.95 7.81
CA ALA A 64 3.37 5.99 8.49
C ALA A 64 4.63 5.70 7.67
N LEU A 65 4.49 5.48 6.36
CA LEU A 65 5.62 5.26 5.45
C LEU A 65 6.56 6.48 5.43
N PHE A 66 6.01 7.69 5.26
CA PHE A 66 6.79 8.92 5.27
C PHE A 66 7.58 9.06 6.58
N ASN A 67 6.92 8.92 7.73
CA ASN A 67 7.58 9.06 9.03
C ASN A 67 8.65 7.98 9.27
N ARG A 68 8.40 6.74 8.85
CA ARG A 68 9.39 5.67 8.95
C ARG A 68 10.61 5.94 8.06
N ILE A 69 10.41 6.40 6.84
CA ILE A 69 11.51 6.80 5.94
C ILE A 69 12.30 7.96 6.55
N MET A 70 11.63 9.00 7.05
CA MET A 70 12.32 10.13 7.68
C MET A 70 13.10 9.73 8.94
N ARG A 71 12.63 8.73 9.69
CA ARG A 71 13.42 8.13 10.79
C ARG A 71 14.73 7.53 10.27
N ALA A 72 14.69 6.76 9.18
CA ALA A 72 15.88 6.18 8.57
C ALA A 72 16.84 7.25 8.04
N VAL A 73 16.31 8.29 7.36
CA VAL A 73 17.10 9.42 6.86
C VAL A 73 17.87 10.10 8.00
N ARG A 74 17.19 10.42 9.11
CA ARG A 74 17.82 11.06 10.28
C ARG A 74 18.84 10.15 10.97
N GLY A 75 18.52 8.85 11.05
CA GLY A 75 19.39 7.84 11.64
C GLY A 75 20.54 7.38 10.73
N ARG A 76 20.56 7.82 9.46
CA ARG A 76 21.46 7.29 8.41
C ARG A 76 21.38 5.76 8.31
N GLU A 77 20.17 5.22 8.48
CA GLU A 77 19.89 3.79 8.42
C GLU A 77 19.65 3.36 6.97
N THR A 78 20.07 2.14 6.62
CA THR A 78 19.60 1.50 5.39
C THR A 78 18.17 1.01 5.62
N PHE A 79 17.21 1.66 4.97
CA PHE A 79 15.81 1.27 5.00
C PHE A 79 15.19 1.38 3.61
N ARG A 80 14.46 0.35 3.16
CA ARG A 80 13.86 0.32 1.81
C ARG A 80 12.36 0.03 1.86
N VAL A 81 11.61 0.65 0.97
CA VAL A 81 10.19 0.39 0.74
C VAL A 81 10.01 0.03 -0.74
N PHE A 82 9.36 -1.10 -0.98
CA PHE A 82 9.03 -1.58 -2.32
C PHE A 82 7.52 -1.64 -2.45
N VAL A 83 6.97 -0.96 -3.44
CA VAL A 83 5.53 -0.94 -3.69
C VAL A 83 5.27 -1.48 -5.10
N VAL A 84 4.53 -2.57 -5.19
CA VAL A 84 4.13 -3.19 -6.47
C VAL A 84 2.63 -2.96 -6.67
N LEU A 85 2.30 -2.30 -7.78
CA LEU A 85 0.94 -1.92 -8.15
C LEU A 85 0.60 -2.46 -9.54
N PRO A 86 -0.68 -2.61 -9.88
CA PRO A 86 -1.05 -2.89 -11.27
C PRO A 86 -0.66 -1.67 -12.14
N LEU A 87 -0.14 -1.92 -13.35
CA LEU A 87 0.25 -0.86 -14.28
C LEU A 87 -0.94 0.03 -14.70
N LEU A 88 -2.14 -0.56 -14.73
CA LEU A 88 -3.41 0.11 -14.95
C LEU A 88 -4.46 -0.49 -14.00
N PRO A 89 -5.39 0.32 -13.44
CA PRO A 89 -6.52 -0.21 -12.68
C PRO A 89 -7.38 -1.17 -13.53
N GLY A 90 -7.94 -2.20 -12.91
CA GLY A 90 -8.70 -3.26 -13.61
C GLY A 90 -10.16 -2.88 -13.82
N PHE A 91 -10.40 -1.83 -14.61
CA PHE A 91 -11.74 -1.40 -15.00
C PHE A 91 -11.88 -1.44 -16.52
N GLU A 92 -13.09 -1.70 -17.00
CA GLU A 92 -13.42 -1.59 -18.42
C GLU A 92 -13.22 -0.14 -18.91
N GLY A 93 -12.72 0.01 -20.13
CA GLY A 93 -12.46 1.28 -20.79
C GLY A 93 -11.00 1.49 -21.17
N GLU A 94 -10.78 2.42 -22.10
CA GLU A 94 -9.44 2.75 -22.59
C GLU A 94 -8.83 3.93 -21.83
N VAL A 95 -7.50 3.92 -21.66
CA VAL A 95 -6.76 5.05 -21.09
C VAL A 95 -6.95 6.27 -21.98
N GLY A 96 -7.43 7.37 -21.42
CA GLY A 96 -7.69 8.62 -22.16
C GLY A 96 -9.03 8.68 -22.90
N ALA A 97 -9.80 7.59 -22.98
CA ALA A 97 -11.13 7.62 -23.59
C ALA A 97 -12.24 8.01 -22.59
N PRO A 98 -13.35 8.65 -23.04
CA PRO A 98 -14.48 8.99 -22.17
C PRO A 98 -15.13 7.79 -21.45
N SER A 99 -14.96 6.57 -21.99
CA SER A 99 -15.43 5.33 -21.38
C SER A 99 -14.63 4.92 -20.13
N GLY A 100 -13.44 5.49 -19.90
CA GLY A 100 -12.52 5.13 -18.83
C GLY A 100 -12.68 5.92 -17.52
N THR A 101 -13.83 6.51 -17.21
CA THR A 101 -13.99 7.41 -16.04
C THR A 101 -13.49 6.80 -14.72
N SER A 102 -13.85 5.55 -14.42
CA SER A 102 -13.39 4.85 -13.21
C SER A 102 -11.88 4.60 -13.22
N LEU A 103 -11.35 4.21 -14.39
CA LEU A 103 -9.92 4.05 -14.62
C LEU A 103 -9.16 5.36 -14.36
N HIS A 104 -9.65 6.49 -14.88
CA HIS A 104 -9.05 7.81 -14.72
C HIS A 104 -9.12 8.28 -13.27
N ALA A 105 -10.26 8.09 -12.60
CA ALA A 105 -10.43 8.48 -11.20
C ALA A 105 -9.47 7.74 -10.26
N VAL A 106 -9.36 6.41 -10.40
CA VAL A 106 -8.42 5.62 -9.58
C VAL A 106 -6.97 5.97 -9.92
N THR A 107 -6.66 6.09 -11.21
CA THR A 107 -5.32 6.49 -11.67
C THR A 107 -4.93 7.85 -11.10
N HIS A 108 -5.85 8.82 -11.11
CA HIS A 108 -5.66 10.14 -10.51
C HIS A 108 -5.28 10.01 -9.03
N TRP A 109 -6.06 9.28 -8.23
CA TRP A 109 -5.80 9.15 -6.80
C TRP A 109 -4.50 8.39 -6.48
N ASN A 110 -4.16 7.34 -7.23
CA ASN A 110 -2.86 6.68 -7.10
C ASN A 110 -1.72 7.69 -7.33
N TYR A 111 -1.79 8.49 -8.40
CA TYR A 111 -0.76 9.49 -8.67
C TYR A 111 -0.76 10.64 -7.66
N GLN A 112 -1.91 11.07 -7.13
CA GLN A 112 -1.99 12.06 -6.05
C GLN A 112 -1.27 11.56 -4.79
N SER A 113 -1.30 10.26 -4.52
CA SER A 113 -0.61 9.61 -3.40
C SER A 113 0.89 9.43 -3.64
N ILE A 114 1.29 9.17 -4.88
CA ILE A 114 2.69 8.86 -5.23
C ILE A 114 3.50 10.14 -5.47
N CYS A 115 3.08 11.01 -6.42
CA CYS A 115 3.94 12.10 -6.91
C CYS A 115 3.25 13.37 -7.44
N ARG A 116 1.91 13.42 -7.56
CA ARG A 116 1.20 14.53 -8.24
C ARG A 116 0.49 15.49 -7.28
N SER A 117 0.83 15.46 -6.00
CA SER A 117 0.26 16.36 -4.98
C SER A 117 1.33 16.79 -3.99
N ARG A 118 1.08 17.89 -3.26
CA ARG A 118 1.93 18.29 -2.12
C ARG A 118 1.88 17.29 -0.96
N GLU A 119 0.78 16.56 -0.86
CA GLU A 119 0.57 15.54 0.15
C GLU A 119 1.17 14.17 -0.26
N ALA A 120 1.65 14.06 -1.50
CA ALA A 120 2.19 12.84 -2.08
C ALA A 120 3.51 12.45 -1.44
N ILE A 121 3.76 11.15 -1.27
CA ILE A 121 4.94 10.69 -0.53
C ILE A 121 6.27 11.13 -1.17
N LEU A 122 6.40 11.08 -2.50
CA LEU A 122 7.64 11.51 -3.16
C LEU A 122 7.85 13.03 -3.04
N THR A 123 6.81 13.82 -3.24
CA THR A 123 6.86 15.29 -3.08
C THR A 123 7.33 15.66 -1.68
N ARG A 124 6.71 15.05 -0.66
CA ARG A 124 7.05 15.33 0.75
C ARG A 124 8.48 14.92 1.10
N LEU A 125 8.99 13.82 0.54
CA LEU A 125 10.38 13.40 0.77
C LEU A 125 11.37 14.41 0.17
N TYR A 126 11.11 14.90 -1.04
CA TYR A 126 11.92 15.98 -1.64
C TYR A 126 11.86 17.25 -0.79
N GLU A 127 10.67 17.70 -0.38
CA GLU A 127 10.50 18.90 0.45
C GLU A 127 11.17 18.76 1.83
N ALA A 128 11.29 17.53 2.35
CA ALA A 128 11.99 17.22 3.58
C ALA A 128 13.53 17.10 3.43
N GLY A 129 14.07 17.36 2.24
CA GLY A 129 15.51 17.37 1.96
C GLY A 129 16.11 16.04 1.52
N VAL A 130 15.29 15.04 1.17
CA VAL A 130 15.77 13.78 0.59
C VAL A 130 16.09 14.01 -0.90
N SER A 131 17.37 14.04 -1.26
CA SER A 131 17.82 14.31 -2.64
C SER A 131 17.40 13.22 -3.63
N ASP A 132 17.38 11.97 -3.18
CA ASP A 132 17.01 10.81 -3.99
C ASP A 132 16.06 9.88 -3.20
N PRO A 133 14.73 10.11 -3.28
CA PRO A 133 13.73 9.25 -2.65
C PRO A 133 13.77 7.80 -3.10
N ALA A 134 14.33 7.49 -4.29
CA ALA A 134 14.45 6.10 -4.77
C ALA A 134 15.39 5.26 -3.89
N GLN A 135 16.24 5.90 -3.09
CA GLN A 135 17.01 5.22 -2.03
C GLN A 135 16.13 4.72 -0.88
N TYR A 136 14.89 5.16 -0.75
CA TYR A 136 14.04 4.77 0.36
C TYR A 136 12.72 4.14 -0.08
N ILE A 137 12.15 4.56 -1.20
CA ILE A 137 10.88 4.05 -1.71
C ILE A 137 10.88 3.94 -3.23
N THR A 138 10.44 2.79 -3.75
CA THR A 138 10.34 2.54 -5.19
C THR A 138 8.96 1.95 -5.54
N PHE A 139 8.45 2.32 -6.72
CA PHE A 139 7.16 1.88 -7.23
C PHE A 139 7.35 1.07 -8.51
N HIS A 140 6.72 -0.09 -8.57
CA HIS A 140 6.90 -1.08 -9.64
C HIS A 140 5.54 -1.56 -10.14
N GLY A 141 5.54 -2.10 -11.36
CA GLY A 141 4.42 -2.85 -11.90
C GLY A 141 4.90 -4.10 -12.62
N LEU A 142 3.99 -5.04 -12.85
CA LEU A 142 4.32 -6.33 -13.45
C LEU A 142 3.78 -6.41 -14.89
N ARG A 143 4.57 -7.01 -15.78
CA ARG A 143 4.24 -7.23 -17.20
C ARG A 143 4.91 -8.50 -17.69
N THR A 144 4.21 -9.22 -18.55
CA THR A 144 4.71 -10.42 -19.22
C THR A 144 4.56 -10.31 -20.74
N HIS A 145 5.15 -11.25 -21.46
CA HIS A 145 5.07 -11.36 -22.90
C HIS A 145 5.07 -12.83 -23.33
N ALA A 146 4.47 -13.10 -24.49
CA ALA A 146 4.40 -14.43 -25.10
C ALA A 146 4.32 -14.30 -26.62
N ALA A 147 4.30 -15.43 -27.34
CA ALA A 147 3.95 -15.45 -28.77
C ALA A 147 2.53 -16.03 -28.94
N LEU A 148 1.65 -15.32 -29.64
CA LEU A 148 0.29 -15.75 -29.96
C LEU A 148 0.14 -15.77 -31.49
N GLY A 149 -0.06 -16.97 -32.07
CA GLY A 149 -0.13 -17.12 -33.53
C GLY A 149 1.18 -16.80 -34.27
N GLY A 150 2.32 -16.94 -33.60
CA GLY A 150 3.64 -16.57 -34.13
C GLY A 150 4.02 -15.10 -33.91
N GLU A 151 3.08 -14.27 -33.47
CA GLU A 151 3.31 -12.84 -33.22
C GLU A 151 3.62 -12.56 -31.74
N PRO A 152 4.64 -11.75 -31.42
CA PRO A 152 4.91 -11.31 -30.06
C PRO A 152 3.76 -10.46 -29.49
N VAL A 153 3.29 -10.81 -28.29
CA VAL A 153 2.27 -10.07 -27.54
C VAL A 153 2.76 -9.78 -26.12
N THR A 154 2.29 -8.68 -25.53
CA THR A 154 2.62 -8.30 -24.15
C THR A 154 1.37 -7.89 -23.39
N GLU A 155 1.29 -8.28 -22.12
CA GLU A 155 0.20 -7.86 -21.23
C GLU A 155 0.69 -7.60 -19.81
N LEU A 156 0.04 -6.66 -19.12
CA LEU A 156 0.27 -6.44 -17.70
C LEU A 156 -0.11 -7.70 -16.90
N VAL A 157 0.64 -7.97 -15.84
CA VAL A 157 0.23 -8.94 -14.83
C VAL A 157 -0.53 -8.15 -13.77
N TYR A 158 -1.83 -8.43 -13.64
CA TYR A 158 -2.71 -7.63 -12.80
C TYR A 158 -2.48 -7.95 -11.32
N VAL A 159 -1.85 -7.01 -10.61
CA VAL A 159 -1.59 -7.12 -9.17
C VAL A 159 -2.90 -6.92 -8.41
N HIS A 160 -3.53 -8.02 -8.02
CA HIS A 160 -4.72 -8.03 -7.17
C HIS A 160 -4.42 -8.38 -5.71
N SER A 161 -3.15 -8.61 -5.37
CA SER A 161 -2.67 -8.82 -4.00
C SER A 161 -3.11 -7.69 -3.06
N LYS A 162 -3.20 -8.00 -1.76
CA LYS A 162 -3.26 -7.01 -0.68
C LYS A 162 -2.38 -7.50 0.47
N LEU A 163 -1.09 -7.22 0.32
CA LEU A 163 -0.03 -7.81 1.12
C LEU A 163 0.95 -6.74 1.60
N LEU A 164 1.37 -6.87 2.86
CA LEU A 164 2.48 -6.12 3.44
C LEU A 164 3.42 -7.09 4.15
N LEU A 165 4.69 -7.07 3.79
CA LEU A 165 5.77 -7.81 4.45
C LEU A 165 6.76 -6.81 5.05
N ALA A 166 7.15 -7.01 6.30
CA ALA A 166 8.18 -6.22 6.96
C ALA A 166 9.27 -7.12 7.55
N ASP A 167 10.52 -6.80 7.22
CA ASP A 167 11.74 -7.40 7.78
C ASP A 167 11.81 -8.94 7.75
N ASP A 168 11.21 -9.59 6.75
CA ASP A 168 11.07 -11.07 6.66
C ASP A 168 10.36 -11.71 7.87
N ARG A 169 9.71 -10.92 8.73
CA ARG A 169 9.22 -11.33 10.05
C ARG A 169 7.73 -11.18 10.20
N THR A 170 7.17 -10.12 9.62
CA THR A 170 5.77 -9.75 9.79
C THR A 170 5.10 -9.68 8.43
N LEU A 171 4.07 -10.49 8.24
CA LEU A 171 3.24 -10.51 7.04
C LEU A 171 1.81 -10.12 7.42
N ILE A 172 1.22 -9.18 6.70
CA ILE A 172 -0.21 -8.93 6.69
C ILE A 172 -0.72 -9.28 5.29
N CYS A 173 -1.71 -10.15 5.20
CA CYS A 173 -2.37 -10.47 3.94
C CYS A 173 -3.88 -10.58 4.14
N GLY A 174 -4.66 -10.13 3.16
CA GLY A 174 -6.12 -10.13 3.25
C GLY A 174 -6.80 -9.58 2.01
N SER A 175 -7.99 -9.02 2.21
CA SER A 175 -8.80 -8.39 1.16
C SER A 175 -8.63 -6.86 1.08
N ALA A 176 -8.13 -6.23 2.14
CA ALA A 176 -8.11 -4.78 2.30
C ALA A 176 -7.10 -4.07 1.39
N ASN A 177 -7.59 -3.22 0.50
CA ASN A 177 -6.75 -2.37 -0.33
C ASN A 177 -6.19 -1.16 0.45
N ILE A 178 -5.07 -0.58 -0.01
CA ILE A 178 -4.61 0.71 0.54
C ILE A 178 -5.49 1.82 -0.06
N ASN A 179 -6.66 2.02 0.54
CA ASN A 179 -7.57 3.13 0.31
C ASN A 179 -8.51 3.28 1.51
N ASP A 180 -9.22 4.40 1.60
CA ASP A 180 -10.17 4.59 2.71
C ASP A 180 -11.35 3.61 2.67
N ARG A 181 -11.71 3.07 1.51
CA ARG A 181 -12.82 2.10 1.40
C ARG A 181 -12.56 0.85 2.24
N SER A 182 -11.33 0.34 2.19
CA SER A 182 -10.93 -0.85 2.93
C SER A 182 -10.39 -0.54 4.33
N MET A 183 -9.83 0.65 4.57
CA MET A 183 -9.01 0.90 5.75
C MET A 183 -9.73 1.59 6.92
N ILE A 184 -10.85 2.27 6.71
CA ILE A 184 -11.48 3.10 7.79
C ILE A 184 -12.58 2.39 8.59
N GLY A 185 -12.88 1.12 8.30
CA GLY A 185 -13.88 0.29 9.01
C GLY A 185 -15.35 0.64 8.77
N THR A 186 -15.69 1.90 8.47
CA THR A 186 -17.07 2.37 8.24
C THR A 186 -17.57 2.17 6.81
N ARG A 187 -16.72 1.69 5.91
CA ARG A 187 -17.02 1.41 4.50
C ARG A 187 -17.01 -0.11 4.30
N ASP A 188 -16.31 -0.62 3.29
CA ASP A 188 -16.33 -2.04 2.96
C ASP A 188 -15.85 -2.89 4.13
N SER A 189 -16.46 -4.07 4.26
CA SER A 189 -16.03 -5.08 5.21
C SER A 189 -14.81 -5.80 4.68
N GLU A 190 -13.75 -5.87 5.47
CA GLU A 190 -12.50 -6.50 5.06
C GLU A 190 -12.04 -7.49 6.12
N ILE A 191 -11.29 -8.49 5.69
CA ILE A 191 -10.59 -9.43 6.57
C ILE A 191 -9.12 -9.51 6.18
N ALA A 192 -8.25 -9.57 7.18
CA ALA A 192 -6.84 -9.84 7.00
C ALA A 192 -6.29 -10.71 8.14
N VAL A 193 -5.10 -11.25 7.94
CA VAL A 193 -4.36 -11.97 8.97
C VAL A 193 -2.99 -11.35 9.12
N LEU A 194 -2.61 -11.05 10.36
CA LEU A 194 -1.25 -10.71 10.77
C LEU A 194 -0.52 -11.97 11.20
N LEU A 195 0.57 -12.29 10.52
CA LEU A 195 1.47 -13.39 10.81
C LEU A 195 2.81 -12.83 11.24
N GLN A 196 3.27 -13.22 12.44
CA GLN A 196 4.59 -12.89 12.96
C GLN A 196 5.39 -14.15 13.23
N VAL A 197 6.54 -14.27 12.57
CA VAL A 197 7.46 -15.40 12.71
C VAL A 197 8.26 -15.24 13.99
N ARG A 198 8.34 -16.30 14.81
CA ARG A 198 9.12 -16.31 16.07
C ARG A 198 10.54 -16.82 15.90
N GLN A 199 10.80 -17.61 14.86
CA GLN A 199 12.10 -18.23 14.62
C GLN A 199 12.44 -18.09 13.14
N LEU A 200 13.53 -17.38 12.86
CA LEU A 200 14.07 -17.24 11.51
C LEU A 200 15.20 -18.24 11.31
N CYS A 201 15.31 -18.76 10.10
CA CYS A 201 16.58 -19.32 9.65
C CYS A 201 17.59 -18.18 9.47
N CYS A 202 18.89 -18.47 9.52
CA CYS A 202 19.91 -17.45 9.31
C CYS A 202 19.82 -16.95 7.85
N VAL A 203 19.40 -15.70 7.65
CA VAL A 203 19.28 -15.06 6.33
C VAL A 203 20.07 -13.75 6.34
N THR A 204 20.76 -13.45 5.24
CA THR A 204 21.48 -12.18 5.08
C THR A 204 20.58 -11.17 4.40
N LEU A 205 20.35 -10.02 5.04
CA LEU A 205 19.70 -8.85 4.43
C LEU A 205 20.79 -7.94 3.83
N SER A 206 21.15 -8.18 2.57
CA SER A 206 22.04 -7.30 1.82
C SER A 206 21.22 -6.48 0.82
N PHE A 207 21.15 -5.17 1.04
CA PHE A 207 20.64 -4.24 0.03
C PHE A 207 21.84 -3.75 -0.79
N GLN A 208 21.84 -3.99 -2.10
CA GLN A 208 22.82 -3.40 -3.03
C GLN A 208 22.60 -1.90 -3.20
#